data_AF-A0A0D5A1H2-F1
#
_entry.id   AF-A0A0D5A1H2-F1
#
_cell.length_a   1.000
_cell.length_b   1.000
_cell.length_c   1.000
_cell.angle_alpha   90.00
_cell.angle_beta   90.00
_cell.angle_gamma   90.00
#
_symmetry.space_group_name_H-M   'P 1'
#
loop_
_entity.id
_entity.type
_entity.pdbx_description
1 polymer ?
#
loop_
_entity_poly.entity_id
_entity_poly.type
_entity_poly.pdbx_seq_one_letter_code
_entity_poly.pdbx_strand_id
1 'polypeptide(L)' 'MINIGALDRRITLVSANAEPAEVWAGKRDLSDGRTSFLIRYRIIDASTKVLFDGKTYKIERVLEVGRKDGLSLKAIEVTE' A
#
# COMPACT_ATOMS: atom_id res chain seq x y z
N MET A 1 9.27 -11.79 10.88
CA MET A 1 9.73 -11.68 9.47
C MET A 1 8.49 -11.59 8.59
N ILE A 2 8.22 -10.45 7.96
CA ILE A 2 7.04 -10.27 7.11
C ILE A 2 7.33 -10.98 5.78
N ASN A 3 6.50 -11.95 5.41
CA ASN A 3 6.70 -12.76 4.20
C ASN A 3 6.19 -12.00 2.97
N ILE A 4 7.11 -11.54 2.11
CA ILE A 4 6.80 -10.88 0.82
C ILE A 4 6.24 -11.89 -0.21
N GLY A 5 6.15 -13.19 0.11
CA GLY A 5 5.45 -14.19 -0.69
C GLY A 5 3.92 -14.09 -0.64
N ALA A 6 3.34 -13.24 0.23
CA ALA A 6 1.90 -13.06 0.36
C ALA A 6 1.31 -11.96 -0.56
N LEU A 7 2.00 -11.59 -1.64
CA LEU A 7 1.50 -10.62 -2.62
C LEU A 7 0.48 -11.31 -3.53
N ASP A 8 -0.78 -11.29 -3.14
CA ASP A 8 -1.86 -12.07 -3.75
C ASP A 8 -2.90 -11.21 -4.48
N ARG A 9 -2.84 -9.88 -4.34
CA ARG A 9 -3.84 -8.96 -4.89
C ARG A 9 -3.22 -7.86 -5.74
N ARG A 10 -3.99 -7.35 -6.69
CA ARG A 10 -3.63 -6.14 -7.46
C ARG A 10 -4.22 -4.91 -6.77
N ILE A 11 -3.38 -3.89 -6.63
CA ILE A 11 -3.80 -2.54 -6.20
C ILE A 11 -3.29 -1.52 -7.21
N THR A 12 -3.93 -0.36 -7.24
CA THR A 12 -3.46 0.78 -8.03
C THR A 12 -2.94 1.85 -7.08
N LEU A 13 -1.68 2.26 -7.30
CA LEU A 13 -1.09 3.41 -6.62
C LEU A 13 -1.40 4.65 -7.47
N VAL A 14 -2.04 5.65 -6.86
CA VAL A 14 -2.41 6.90 -7.54
C VAL A 14 -1.68 8.04 -6.85
N SER A 15 -0.90 8.81 -7.59
CA SER A 15 -0.14 9.97 -7.09
C SER A 15 -0.55 11.22 -7.87
N ALA A 16 -0.42 12.39 -7.24
CA ALA A 16 -0.61 13.66 -7.94
C ALA A 16 0.51 13.97 -8.94
N ASN A 17 1.68 13.36 -8.77
CA ASN A 17 2.91 13.70 -9.50
C ASN A 17 3.40 12.60 -10.45
N ALA A 18 2.66 11.49 -10.56
CA ALA A 18 3.05 10.35 -11.37
C ALA A 18 1.82 9.62 -11.92
N GLU A 19 2.02 8.95 -13.06
CA GLU A 19 1.01 8.07 -13.65
C GLU A 19 0.60 6.95 -12.68
N PRO A 20 -0.69 6.57 -12.65
CA PRO A 20 -1.16 5.46 -11.84
C PRO A 20 -0.39 4.18 -12.14
N ALA A 21 -0.05 3.42 -11.09
CA ALA A 21 0.73 2.20 -11.22
C ALA A 21 0.04 1.01 -10.57
N GLU A 22 -0.21 -0.04 -11.36
CA GLU A 22 -0.70 -1.31 -10.85
C GLU A 22 0.43 -2.16 -10.29
N VAL A 23 0.28 -2.59 -9.04
CA VAL A 23 1.28 -3.42 -8.35
C VAL A 23 0.64 -4.60 -7.64
N TRP A 24 1.44 -5.64 -7.42
CA TRP A 24 1.06 -6.75 -6.54
C TRP A 24 1.24 -6.33 -5.09
N ALA A 25 0.25 -6.64 -4.26
CA ALA A 25 0.20 -6.33 -2.86
C ALA A 25 -0.36 -7.49 -2.04
N GLY A 26 0.13 -7.62 -0.81
CA GLY A 26 -0.52 -8.42 0.23
C GLY A 26 -1.32 -7.50 1.13
N LYS A 27 -2.62 -7.77 1.29
CA LYS A 27 -3.50 -6.97 2.18
C LYS A 27 -3.59 -7.62 3.56
N ARG A 28 -3.47 -6.82 4.61
CA ARG A 28 -3.73 -7.22 5.99
C ARG A 28 -4.55 -6.16 6.71
N ASP A 29 -5.71 -6.55 7.21
CA ASP A 29 -6.51 -5.73 8.12
C ASP A 29 -5.83 -5.67 9.50
N LEU A 30 -5.79 -4.47 10.07
CA LEU A 30 -5.23 -4.20 11.40
C LEU A 30 -6.38 -4.03 12.40
N SER A 31 -6.13 -4.36 13.66
CA SER A 31 -7.15 -4.38 14.72
C SER A 31 -7.73 -3.01 15.07
N ASP A 32 -7.09 -1.93 14.64
CA ASP A 32 -7.47 -0.54 14.86
C ASP A 32 -8.30 0.06 13.71
N GLY A 33 -8.82 -0.78 12.81
CA GLY A 33 -9.59 -0.36 11.64
C GLY A 33 -8.73 0.16 10.47
N ARG A 34 -7.41 0.10 10.60
CA ARG A 34 -6.47 0.41 9.51
C ARG A 34 -6.26 -0.80 8.61
N THR A 35 -5.73 -0.57 7.42
CA THR A 35 -5.30 -1.60 6.49
C THR A 35 -3.80 -1.44 6.21
N SER A 36 -3.08 -2.55 6.10
CA SER A 36 -1.72 -2.56 5.59
C SER A 36 -1.65 -3.22 4.22
N PHE A 37 -1.02 -2.55 3.27
CA PHE A 37 -0.65 -3.10 1.97
C PHE A 37 0.87 -3.34 1.94
N LEU A 38 1.28 -4.60 1.90
CA LEU A 38 2.67 -4.97 1.67
C LEU A 38 2.91 -4.97 0.17
N ILE A 39 3.91 -4.23 -0.31
CA ILE A 39 4.32 -4.21 -1.72
C ILE A 39 5.83 -4.43 -1.83
N ARG A 40 6.32 -4.75 -3.03
CA ARG A 40 7.77 -4.67 -3.33
C ARG A 40 8.25 -3.23 -3.22
N TYR A 41 9.54 -3.06 -2.92
CA TYR A 41 10.12 -1.73 -2.75
C TYR A 41 9.92 -0.84 -4.00
N ARG A 42 9.47 0.38 -3.75
CA ARG A 42 9.24 1.42 -4.76
C ARG A 42 9.33 2.78 -4.08
N ILE A 43 9.70 3.83 -4.81
CA ILE A 43 9.61 5.19 -4.30
C ILE A 43 8.13 5.59 -4.23
N ILE A 44 7.67 5.97 -3.03
CA ILE A 44 6.30 6.42 -2.77
C ILE A 44 6.37 7.86 -2.30
N ASP A 45 5.65 8.75 -2.96
CA ASP A 45 5.55 10.14 -2.54
C ASP A 45 4.39 10.34 -1.55
N ALA A 46 4.40 11.48 -0.84
CA ALA A 46 3.43 11.77 0.22
C ALA A 46 1.98 11.94 -0.28
N SER A 47 1.77 12.18 -1.57
CA SER A 47 0.43 12.31 -2.16
C SER A 47 -0.15 10.98 -2.63
N THR A 48 0.64 9.90 -2.60
CA THR A 48 0.20 8.58 -3.08
C THR A 48 -0.95 8.05 -2.23
N LYS A 49 -2.03 7.64 -2.90
CA LYS A 49 -3.16 6.87 -2.37
C LYS A 49 -3.17 5.46 -2.95
N VAL A 50 -3.81 4.53 -2.25
CA VAL A 50 -4.07 3.17 -2.75
C VAL A 50 -5.53 3.07 -3.18
N LEU A 51 -5.79 2.68 -4.42
CA LEU A 51 -7.10 2.26 -4.90
C LEU A 51 -7.13 0.73 -4.90
N PHE A 52 -8.10 0.16 -4.19
CA PHE A 52 -8.28 -1.28 -4.08
C PHE A 52 -9.76 -1.60 -3.90
N ASP A 53 -10.29 -2.53 -4.71
CA ASP A 53 -11.68 -2.99 -4.62
C ASP A 53 -12.72 -1.84 -4.68
N GLY A 54 -12.50 -0.89 -5.58
CA GLY A 54 -13.34 0.31 -5.72
C GLY A 54 -13.24 1.32 -4.57
N LYS A 55 -12.38 1.07 -3.57
CA LYS A 55 -12.20 1.92 -2.39
C LYS A 55 -10.85 2.64 -2.42
N THR A 56 -10.86 3.89 -1.95
CA THR A 56 -9.66 4.71 -1.83
C THR A 56 -9.13 4.63 -0.40
N TYR A 57 -7.82 4.44 -0.28
CA TYR A 57 -7.12 4.39 0.99
C TYR A 57 -6.02 5.47 1.03
N LYS A 58 -6.06 6.31 2.06
CA LYS A 58 -5.01 7.30 2.34
C LYS A 58 -3.87 6.63 3.10
N ILE A 59 -2.65 6.72 2.57
CA ILE A 59 -1.45 6.22 3.25
C ILE A 59 -1.10 7.15 4.40
N GLU A 60 -1.05 6.62 5.63
CA GLU A 60 -0.65 7.35 6.84
C GLU A 60 0.82 7.14 7.18
N ARG A 61 1.38 5.97 6.84
CA ARG A 61 2.78 5.65 7.12
C ARG A 61 3.32 4.64 6.13
N VAL A 62 4.57 4.86 5.70
CA VAL A 62 5.36 3.91 4.91
C VAL A 62 6.44 3.33 5.81
N LEU A 63 6.51 2.00 5.92
CA LEU A 63 7.53 1.30 6.67
C LEU A 63 8.35 0.42 5.74
N GLU A 64 9.68 0.57 5.76
CA GLU A 64 10.55 -0.35 5.03
C GLU A 64 10.57 -1.72 5.69
N VAL A 65 10.46 -2.77 4.89
CA VAL A 65 10.53 -4.16 5.30
C VAL A 65 11.77 -4.78 4.68
N GLY A 66 12.64 -5.36 5.52
CA GLY A 66 13.85 -6.07 5.12
C GLY A 66 14.77 -5.26 4.21
N ARG A 67 15.63 -4.37 4.72
CA ARG A 67 16.67 -3.62 3.95
C ARG A 67 16.30 -3.27 2.49
N LYS A 68 15.09 -2.74 2.25
CA LYS A 68 14.52 -2.38 0.92
C LYS A 68 14.03 -3.53 0.03
N ASP A 69 13.61 -4.65 0.62
CA ASP A 69 12.93 -5.74 -0.08
C ASP A 69 11.47 -5.35 -0.38
N GLY A 70 10.82 -4.67 0.57
CA GLY A 70 9.41 -4.28 0.46
C GLY A 70 9.05 -3.05 1.29
N LEU A 71 7.82 -2.57 1.07
CA LEU A 71 7.19 -1.52 1.86
C LEU A 71 5.88 -2.01 2.45
N SER A 72 5.65 -1.71 3.73
CA SER A 72 4.34 -1.83 4.36
C SER A 72 3.70 -0.44 4.39
N LEU A 73 2.67 -0.26 3.57
CA LEU A 73 1.87 0.94 3.49
C LEU A 73 0.74 0.82 4.51
N LYS A 74 0.80 1.53 5.63
CA LYS A 74 -0.31 1.62 6.58
C LYS A 74 -1.25 2.72 6.12
N ALA A 75 -2.51 2.37 5.91
CA ALA A 75 -3.50 3.23 5.30
C ALA A 75 -4.86 3.10 5.98
N ILE A 76 -5.68 4.14 5.81
CA ILE A 76 -7.09 4.18 6.23
C ILE A 76 -7.98 4.33 5.00
N GLU A 77 -9.11 3.65 4.99
CA GLU A 77 -10.14 3.86 3.96
C GLU A 77 -10.67 5.28 4.10
N VAL A 78 -10.82 5.99 2.98
CA VAL A 78 -11.44 7.32 2.93
C VAL A 78 -12.66 7.24 2.03
N THR A 79 -13.79 7.64 2.58
CA THR A 79 -15.01 7.90 1.80
C THR A 79 -14.88 9.30 1.23
N GLU A 80 -14.65 9.40 -0.08
CA GLU A 80 -14.80 10.68 -0.80
C GLU A 80 -16.28 10.98 -1.02
#